data_AF-A0A2N6BWU3-F1
#
_entry.id   AF-A0A2N6BWU3-F1
#
_cell.length_a   1.000
_cell.length_b   1.000
_cell.length_c   1.000
_cell.angle_alpha   90.00
_cell.angle_beta   90.00
_cell.angle_gamma   90.00
#
_symmetry.space_group_name_H-M   'P 1'
#
loop_
_entity.id
_entity.type
_entity.pdbx_description
1 polymer ?
#
loop_
_entity_poly.entity_id
_entity_poly.type
_entity_poly.pdbx_seq_one_letter_code
_entity_poly.pdbx_strand_id
1 'polypeptide(L)' 'MLKILQCIRKNKDQKGFTLVELMIVVAIIGILAAIAIPQFAAYRARAQNSAALSDTRNLRTDLEGYNAEWMAYPN' A
#
# COMPACT_ATOMS: atom_id res chain seq x y z
N MET A 1 -26.89 -3.40 -57.30
CA MET A 1 -26.87 -2.00 -56.81
C MET A 1 -27.23 -1.85 -55.33
N LEU A 2 -27.97 -2.78 -54.70
CA LEU A 2 -28.43 -2.66 -53.31
C LEU A 2 -27.41 -3.09 -52.21
N LYS A 3 -26.24 -3.62 -52.56
CA LYS A 3 -25.23 -4.10 -51.57
C LYS A 3 -24.29 -3.00 -51.02
N ILE A 4 -24.27 -1.80 -51.62
CA ILE A 4 -23.39 -0.69 -51.17
C ILE A 4 -23.91 0.00 -49.90
N LEU A 5 -25.21 -0.12 -49.59
CA LEU A 5 -25.80 0.49 -48.39
C LEU A 5 -25.49 -0.26 -47.07
N GLN A 6 -24.92 -1.47 -47.14
CA GLN A 6 -24.63 -2.27 -45.94
C GLN A 6 -23.29 -1.92 -45.27
N CYS A 7 -22.46 -1.06 -45.87
CA CYS A 7 -21.20 -0.59 -45.27
C CYS A 7 -21.41 0.47 -44.16
N ILE A 8 -22.58 1.14 -44.11
CA ILE A 8 -22.79 2.32 -43.24
C ILE A 8 -23.88 2.06 -42.18
N ARG A 9 -23.87 0.93 -41.48
CA ARG A 9 -24.75 0.77 -40.30
C ARG A 9 -24.23 -0.24 -39.28
N LYS A 10 -23.26 0.19 -38.47
CA LYS A 10 -23.32 0.02 -37.00
C LYS A 10 -22.56 1.16 -36.35
N ASN A 11 -23.28 2.26 -36.15
CA ASN A 11 -22.81 3.38 -35.35
C ASN A 11 -22.79 2.92 -33.88
N LYS A 12 -21.57 2.77 -33.35
CA LYS A 12 -21.16 3.01 -31.96
C LYS A 12 -21.99 2.35 -30.86
N ASP A 13 -21.65 1.11 -30.52
CA ASP A 13 -21.67 0.63 -29.13
C ASP A 13 -20.57 1.34 -28.29
N GLN A 14 -20.47 2.67 -28.38
CA GLN A 14 -19.71 3.43 -27.42
C GLN A 14 -20.60 3.63 -26.19
N LYS A 15 -20.72 2.55 -25.41
CA LYS A 15 -21.20 2.62 -24.02
C LYS A 15 -20.13 3.36 -23.22
N GLY A 16 -20.16 4.69 -23.31
CA GLY A 16 -19.33 5.56 -22.46
C GLY A 16 -19.71 5.35 -21.00
N PHE A 17 -18.70 5.30 -20.14
CA PHE A 17 -18.88 5.27 -18.69
C PHE A 17 -19.74 6.46 -18.26
N THR A 18 -20.76 6.21 -17.45
CA THR A 18 -21.63 7.30 -17.00
C THR A 18 -20.91 8.15 -15.97
N LEU A 19 -21.16 9.46 -15.96
CA LEU A 19 -20.61 10.34 -14.91
C LEU A 19 -21.03 9.86 -13.51
N VAL A 20 -22.24 9.30 -13.40
CA VAL A 20 -22.79 8.75 -12.15
C VAL A 20 -21.98 7.57 -11.65
N GLU A 21 -21.58 6.64 -12.52
CA GLU A 21 -20.68 5.54 -12.12
C GLU A 21 -19.34 6.07 -11.60
N LEU A 22 -18.77 7.10 -12.23
CA LEU A 22 -17.50 7.69 -11.77
C LEU A 22 -17.64 8.31 -10.38
N MET A 23 -18.72 9.06 -10.15
CA MET A 23 -18.91 9.74 -8.87
C MET A 23 -19.01 8.77 -7.70
N ILE A 24 -19.73 7.65 -7.88
CA ILE A 24 -19.87 6.62 -6.84
C ILE A 24 -18.52 5.94 -6.57
N VAL A 25 -17.75 5.63 -7.61
CA VAL A 25 -16.42 5.02 -7.46
C VAL A 25 -15.48 5.92 -6.66
N VAL A 26 -15.43 7.22 -7.00
CA VAL A 26 -14.58 8.18 -6.28
C VAL A 26 -15.05 8.35 -4.84
N ALA A 27 -16.37 8.35 -4.58
CA ALA A 27 -16.91 8.42 -3.23
C ALA A 27 -16.47 7.22 -2.37
N ILE A 28 -16.57 5.99 -2.91
CA ILE A 28 -16.14 4.78 -2.19
C ILE A 28 -14.62 4.79 -1.94
N ILE A 29 -13.81 5.12 -2.95
CA ILE A 29 -12.35 5.21 -2.81
C ILE A 29 -11.98 6.29 -1.78
N GLY A 30 -12.68 7.42 -1.74
CA GLY A 30 -12.46 8.48 -0.76
C GLY A 30 -12.68 8.01 0.69
N ILE A 31 -13.77 7.27 0.94
CA ILE A 31 -14.06 6.70 2.28
C ILE A 31 -12.97 5.69 2.68
N LEU A 32 -12.59 4.79 1.77
CA LEU A 32 -11.54 3.80 2.03
C LEU A 32 -10.18 4.48 2.30
N ALA A 33 -9.81 5.48 1.51
CA ALA A 33 -8.55 6.21 1.66
C ALA A 33 -8.48 6.97 3.00
N ALA A 34 -9.59 7.58 3.43
CA ALA A 34 -9.66 8.30 4.69
C ALA A 34 -9.33 7.42 5.91
N ILE A 35 -9.72 6.14 5.88
CA ILE A 35 -9.41 5.18 6.95
C ILE A 35 -8.03 4.54 6.73
N ALA A 36 -7.68 4.21 5.48
CA ALA A 36 -6.47 3.48 5.15
C ALA A 36 -5.19 4.30 5.40
N ILE A 37 -5.19 5.60 5.10
CA ILE A 37 -4.00 6.47 5.24
C ILE A 37 -3.49 6.53 6.70
N PRO A 38 -4.31 6.92 7.71
CA PRO A 38 -3.83 6.97 9.10
C PRO A 38 -3.48 5.58 9.63
N GLN A 39 -4.23 4.55 9.26
CA GLN A 39 -3.94 3.18 9.66
C GLN A 39 -2.58 2.71 9.12
N PHE A 40 -2.29 2.97 7.85
CA PHE A 40 -1.02 2.60 7.23
C PHE A 40 0.16 3.36 7.83
N ALA A 41 -0.01 4.65 8.14
CA ALA A 41 1.01 5.44 8.84
C ALA A 41 1.33 4.86 10.23
N ALA A 42 0.30 4.53 11.01
CA ALA A 42 0.47 3.90 12.32
C ALA A 42 1.13 2.51 12.21
N TYR A 43 0.76 1.72 11.21
CA TYR A 43 1.37 0.42 10.94
C TYR A 43 2.86 0.54 10.63
N ARG A 44 3.24 1.49 9.75
CA ARG A 44 4.65 1.78 9.45
C ARG A 44 5.44 2.19 10.69
N ALA A 45 4.89 3.08 11.52
CA ALA A 45 5.56 3.51 12.75
C ALA A 45 5.77 2.34 13.72
N ARG A 46 4.77 1.46 13.89
CA ARG A 46 4.89 0.24 14.70
C ARG A 46 5.95 -0.72 14.15
N ALA A 47 5.99 -0.91 12.83
CA ALA A 47 6.99 -1.75 12.18
C ALA A 47 8.41 -1.21 12.42
N GLN A 48 8.62 0.10 12.30
CA GLN A 48 9.90 0.73 12.60
C GLN A 48 10.30 0.57 14.07
N ASN A 49 9.36 0.78 15.00
CA ASN A 49 9.63 0.58 16.43
C ASN A 49 9.96 -0.90 16.75
N SER A 50 9.25 -1.84 16.12
CA SER A 50 9.53 -3.26 16.28
C SER A 50 10.91 -3.64 15.74
N ALA A 51 11.33 -3.06 14.61
CA ALA A 51 12.67 -3.25 14.07
C ALA A 51 13.74 -2.70 15.01
N ALA A 52 13.60 -1.45 15.47
CA ALA A 52 14.53 -0.83 16.42
C ALA A 52 14.65 -1.61 17.74
N LEU A 53 13.52 -2.15 18.24
CA LEU A 53 13.51 -3.00 19.42
C LEU A 53 14.26 -4.32 19.18
N SER A 54 14.09 -4.92 18.00
CA SER A 54 14.82 -6.12 17.61
C SER A 54 16.33 -5.85 17.53
N ASP A 55 16.72 -4.74 16.90
CA ASP A 55 18.12 -4.34 16.79
C ASP A 55 18.75 -4.12 18.16
N THR A 56 18.03 -3.44 19.07
CA THR A 56 18.50 -3.22 20.44
C THR A 56 18.68 -4.54 21.21
N ARG A 57 17.79 -5.52 21.00
CA ARG A 57 17.91 -6.86 21.61
C ARG A 57 19.10 -7.64 21.06
N ASN A 58 19.37 -7.51 19.76
CA ASN A 58 20.53 -8.13 19.14
C ASN A 58 21.82 -7.53 19.70
N LEU A 59 21.93 -6.19 19.70
CA LEU A 59 23.08 -5.48 20.29
C LEU A 59 23.30 -5.86 21.75
N ARG A 60 22.22 -5.96 22.54
CA ARG A 60 22.31 -6.42 23.93
C ARG A 60 22.90 -7.82 24.02
N THR A 61 22.41 -8.75 23.20
CA THR A 61 22.92 -10.13 23.16
C THR A 61 24.41 -10.15 22.81
N ASP A 62 24.83 -9.34 21.83
CA ASP A 62 26.22 -9.23 21.41
C ASP A 62 27.12 -8.68 22.54
N LEU A 63 26.66 -7.63 23.23
CA LEU A 63 27.38 -7.05 24.38
C LEU A 63 27.45 -8.02 25.57
N GLU A 64 26.37 -8.76 25.84
CA GLU A 64 26.35 -9.80 26.86
C GLU A 64 27.32 -10.94 26.51
N GLY A 65 27.41 -11.32 25.23
CA GLY A 65 28.40 -12.27 24.73
C GLY A 65 29.84 -11.79 24.93
N TYR A 66 30.13 -10.54 24.55
CA TYR A 66 31.47 -9.95 24.75
C TYR A 66 31.84 -9.91 26.24
N ASN A 67 30.92 -9.50 27.11
CA ASN A 67 31.17 -9.48 28.55
C ASN A 67 31.35 -10.88 29.14
N ALA A 68 30.66 -11.90 28.62
CA ALA A 68 30.85 -13.29 29.07
C ALA A 68 32.25 -13.83 28.71
N GLU A 69 32.82 -13.39 27.58
CA GLU A 69 34.16 -13.79 27.12
C GLU A 69 35.29 -13.00 27.80
N TRP A 70 35.15 -11.67 27.88
CA TRP A 70 36.23 -10.75 28.26
C TRP A 70 36.06 -10.14 29.66
N MET A 71 34.97 -10.45 30.37
CA MET A 71 34.59 -9.88 31.68
C MET A 71 34.58 -8.34 31.72
N ALA A 72 34.42 -7.71 30.56
CA ALA A 72 34.37 -6.27 30.38
C ALA A 72 33.43 -5.93 29.22
N TYR A 73 32.90 -4.72 29.17
CA TYR A 73 32.16 -4.22 27.99
C TYR A 73 33.10 -3.52 26.99
N PRO A 74 32.78 -3.54 25.68
CA PRO A 74 33.52 -2.78 24.69
C PRO A 74 33.44 -1.28 25.01
N ASN A 75 34.57 -0.60 24.88
CA ASN A 75 34.75 0.83 25.20
C ASN A 75 34.61 1.75 23.99
#